data_AF-A0A382L6U4-F1
#
_entry.id   AF-A0A382L6U4-F1
#
_cell.length_a   1.000
_cell.length_b   1.000
_cell.length_c   1.000
_cell.angle_alpha   90.00
_cell.angle_beta   90.00
_cell.angle_gamma   90.00
#
_symmetry.space_group_name_H-M   'P 1'
#
loop_
_entity.id
_entity.type
_entity.pdbx_description
1 polymer ?
#
loop_
_entity_poly.entity_id
_entity_poly.type
_entity_poly.pdbx_seq_one_letter_code
_entity_poly.pdbx_strand_id
1 'polypeptide(L)'
;VANGENLFDGAGITPKDADILQEAGVHVITGGDHIWNRREIIPYIAQNSTILRPANYPKNQPGSGTTVVELPSGIKIGVLHLQGRVFMNVQCACPFATAEEELKRLQLK
;
A
#
# COMPACT_ATOMS: atom_id res chain seq x y z
N VAL A 1 -2.44 -7.58 8.35
CA VAL A 1 -2.07 -6.99 7.04
C VAL A 1 -2.41 -8.02 5.98
N ALA A 2 -2.98 -7.61 4.84
CA ALA A 2 -3.20 -8.50 3.69
C ALA A 2 -2.70 -7.84 2.41
N ASN A 3 -2.25 -8.63 1.44
CA ASN A 3 -1.99 -8.16 0.08
C ASN A 3 -3.26 -8.36 -0.76
N GLY A 4 -3.79 -7.28 -1.32
CA GLY A 4 -5.01 -7.26 -2.11
C GLY A 4 -4.78 -7.04 -3.61
N GLU A 5 -3.55 -7.16 -4.10
CA GLU A 5 -3.18 -6.81 -5.48
C GLU A 5 -4.00 -7.53 -6.56
N ASN A 6 -4.52 -8.73 -6.29
CA ASN A 6 -5.16 -9.59 -7.29
C ASN A 6 -6.62 -9.97 -6.93
N LEU A 7 -7.30 -9.16 -6.11
CA LEU A 7 -8.64 -9.48 -5.61
C LEU A 7 -9.73 -9.37 -6.68
N PHE A 8 -9.60 -8.43 -7.61
CA PHE A 8 -10.58 -8.22 -8.67
C PHE A 8 -10.17 -8.96 -9.95
N ASP A 9 -10.88 -10.03 -10.30
CA ASP A 9 -10.65 -10.84 -11.52
C ASP A 9 -9.16 -11.18 -11.78
N GLY A 10 -8.38 -11.37 -10.71
CA GLY A 10 -6.96 -11.69 -10.77
C GLY A 10 -6.00 -10.50 -10.96
N ALA A 11 -6.48 -9.26 -11.08
CA ALA A 11 -5.63 -8.06 -11.16
C ALA A 11 -6.33 -6.77 -10.68
N GLY A 12 -5.77 -6.18 -9.64
CA GLY A 12 -6.24 -4.98 -8.96
C GLY A 12 -7.21 -5.28 -7.82
N ILE A 13 -7.77 -4.20 -7.28
CA ILE A 13 -8.69 -4.19 -6.15
C ILE A 13 -9.71 -3.07 -6.36
N THR A 14 -10.97 -3.30 -5.99
CA THR A 14 -12.00 -2.25 -5.96
C THR A 14 -12.20 -1.71 -4.55
N PRO A 15 -12.84 -0.54 -4.37
CA PRO A 15 -13.23 -0.06 -3.04
C PRO A 15 -14.04 -1.09 -2.25
N LYS A 16 -14.96 -1.79 -2.92
CA LYS A 16 -15.77 -2.85 -2.29
C LYS A 16 -14.92 -4.02 -1.78
N ASP A 17 -13.94 -4.47 -2.55
CA ASP A 17 -13.04 -5.55 -2.12
C ASP A 17 -12.21 -5.12 -0.90
N ALA A 18 -11.77 -3.86 -0.90
CA ALA A 18 -11.05 -3.28 0.23
C ALA A 18 -11.93 -3.19 1.49
N ASP A 19 -13.17 -2.72 1.36
CA ASP A 19 -14.14 -2.66 2.46
C ASP A 19 -14.37 -4.06 3.06
N ILE A 20 -14.57 -5.09 2.23
CA ILE A 20 -14.74 -6.50 2.67
C ILE A 20 -13.53 -6.98 3.48
N LEU A 21 -12.31 -6.70 3.03
CA LEU A 21 -11.11 -7.07 3.79
C LEU A 21 -11.04 -6.34 5.14
N GLN A 22 -11.38 -5.06 5.17
CA GLN A 22 -11.36 -4.26 6.40
C GLN A 22 -12.41 -4.77 7.40
N GLU A 23 -13.63 -5.06 6.94
CA GLU A 23 -14.69 -5.68 7.74
C GLU A 23 -14.28 -7.05 8.28
N ALA A 24 -13.46 -7.81 7.53
CA ALA A 24 -12.89 -9.08 7.98
C ALA A 24 -11.72 -8.93 8.99
N GLY A 25 -11.38 -7.70 9.41
CA GLY A 25 -10.34 -7.41 10.40
C GLY A 25 -8.95 -7.12 9.81
N VAL A 26 -8.83 -6.91 8.50
CA VAL A 26 -7.58 -6.48 7.88
C VAL A 26 -7.34 -5.00 8.16
N HIS A 27 -6.35 -4.69 9.00
CA HIS A 27 -6.03 -3.32 9.41
C HIS A 27 -5.28 -2.50 8.34
N VAL A 28 -4.50 -3.18 7.48
CA VAL A 28 -3.73 -2.56 6.40
C VAL A 28 -3.77 -3.49 5.21
N ILE A 29 -4.12 -2.92 4.05
CA ILE A 29 -4.11 -3.59 2.76
C ILE A 29 -2.89 -3.08 1.99
N THR A 30 -2.13 -3.99 1.40
CA THR A 30 -1.02 -3.67 0.49
C THR A 30 -1.39 -4.07 -0.92
N GLY A 31 -0.87 -3.36 -1.92
CA GLY A 31 -1.06 -3.67 -3.33
C GLY A 31 0.18 -4.28 -3.96
N GLY A 32 0.46 -3.80 -5.17
CA GLY A 32 1.66 -4.08 -5.95
C GLY A 32 1.58 -3.31 -7.28
N ASP A 33 2.05 -3.91 -8.37
CA ASP A 33 2.01 -3.29 -9.69
C ASP A 33 0.62 -3.21 -10.31
N HIS A 34 -0.34 -4.01 -9.86
CA HIS A 34 -1.73 -3.93 -10.30
C HIS A 34 -2.61 -2.94 -9.51
N ILE A 35 -2.05 -2.23 -8.52
CA ILE A 35 -2.86 -1.44 -7.55
C ILE A 35 -3.75 -0.38 -8.20
N TRP A 36 -3.44 0.14 -9.38
CA TRP A 36 -4.27 1.12 -10.11
C TRP A 36 -4.99 0.56 -11.34
N ASN A 37 -4.98 -0.76 -11.56
CA ASN A 37 -5.65 -1.38 -12.72
C ASN A 37 -7.16 -1.14 -12.71
N ARG A 38 -7.75 -0.88 -11.54
CA ARG A 38 -9.16 -0.50 -11.38
C ARG A 38 -9.25 1.00 -11.15
N ARG A 39 -9.82 1.76 -12.10
CA ARG A 39 -9.92 3.24 -11.98
C ARG A 39 -10.65 3.70 -10.71
N GLU A 40 -11.60 2.91 -10.24
CA GLU A 40 -12.39 3.18 -9.03
C GLU A 40 -11.53 3.25 -7.75
N ILE A 41 -10.39 2.54 -7.70
CA ILE A 41 -9.52 2.55 -6.52
C ILE A 41 -8.72 3.85 -6.38
N ILE A 42 -8.50 4.57 -7.47
CA ILE A 42 -7.64 5.76 -7.54
C ILE A 42 -8.08 6.87 -6.55
N PRO A 43 -9.34 7.32 -6.56
CA PRO A 43 -9.80 8.30 -5.57
C PRO A 43 -9.88 7.71 -4.15
N TYR A 44 -10.14 6.41 -4.04
CA TYR A 44 -10.33 5.73 -2.76
C TYR A 44 -9.01 5.59 -1.99
N ILE A 45 -7.94 5.12 -2.64
CA ILE A 45 -6.59 5.03 -2.06
C ILE A 45 -6.00 6.40 -1.70
N ALA A 46 -6.42 7.47 -2.40
CA ALA A 46 -6.01 8.83 -2.06
C ALA A 46 -6.58 9.30 -0.70
N GLN A 47 -7.75 8.78 -0.31
CA GLN A 47 -8.46 9.15 0.92
C GLN A 47 -8.25 8.13 2.05
N ASN A 48 -7.81 6.91 1.73
CA ASN A 48 -7.62 5.83 2.68
C ASN A 48 -6.12 5.55 2.93
N SER A 49 -5.62 5.98 4.10
CA SER A 49 -4.21 5.84 4.49
C SER A 49 -3.79 4.41 4.86
N THR A 50 -4.74 3.47 4.96
CA THR A 50 -4.47 2.06 5.31
C THR A 50 -4.40 1.14 4.10
N ILE A 51 -4.53 1.69 2.89
CA ILE A 51 -4.34 0.98 1.63
C ILE A 51 -3.07 1.50 0.99
N LEU A 52 -2.06 0.64 0.90
CA LEU A 52 -0.71 1.03 0.51
C LEU A 52 -0.42 0.62 -0.94
N ARG A 53 0.06 1.59 -1.72
CA ARG A 53 0.77 1.37 -2.99
C ARG A 53 2.27 1.25 -2.73
N PRO A 54 3.10 0.72 -3.64
CA PRO A 54 4.53 0.60 -3.34
C PRO A 54 5.18 2.00 -3.23
N ALA A 55 5.90 2.25 -2.14
CA ALA A 55 6.44 3.57 -1.78
C ALA A 55 7.44 4.11 -2.81
N ASN A 56 8.15 3.22 -3.51
CA ASN A 56 9.12 3.56 -4.54
C ASN A 56 8.51 3.88 -5.91
N TYR A 57 7.18 4.00 -6.02
CA TYR A 57 6.52 4.57 -7.21
C TYR A 57 6.62 6.10 -7.23
N PRO A 58 6.48 6.73 -8.41
CA PRO A 58 6.47 8.19 -8.55
C PRO A 58 5.57 8.88 -7.52
N LYS A 59 6.09 9.96 -6.91
CA LYS A 59 5.42 10.65 -5.79
C LYS A 59 4.11 11.34 -6.17
N ASN A 60 3.88 11.59 -7.45
CA ASN A 60 2.65 12.18 -7.98
C ASN A 60 1.49 11.18 -8.13
N GLN A 61 1.70 9.90 -7.83
CA GLN A 61 0.63 8.90 -7.90
C GLN A 61 -0.18 8.82 -6.60
N PRO A 62 -1.51 8.62 -6.68
CA PRO A 62 -2.39 8.56 -5.52
C PRO A 62 -2.05 7.43 -4.54
N GLY A 63 -2.24 7.70 -3.25
CA GLY A 63 -2.04 6.74 -2.17
C GLY A 63 -0.69 6.85 -1.47
N SER A 64 -0.61 6.24 -0.27
CA SER A 64 0.59 6.23 0.55
C SER A 64 1.42 4.96 0.36
N GLY A 65 2.73 5.07 0.55
CA GLY A 65 3.66 3.94 0.60
C GLY A 65 3.83 3.33 1.99
N THR A 66 3.46 4.08 3.02
CA THR A 66 3.59 3.66 4.43
C THR A 66 2.42 4.14 5.28
N THR A 67 2.17 3.43 6.37
CA THR A 67 1.21 3.84 7.40
C THR A 67 1.66 3.37 8.78
N VAL A 68 1.09 3.95 9.83
CA VAL A 68 1.23 3.49 11.21
C VAL A 68 -0.18 3.24 11.71
N VAL A 69 -0.45 2.02 12.17
CA VAL A 69 -1.71 1.66 12.81
C VAL A 69 -1.46 1.39 14.29
N GLU A 70 -2.40 1.78 15.13
CA GLU A 70 -2.34 1.53 16.57
C GLU A 70 -3.35 0.43 16.92
N LEU A 71 -2.86 -0.61 17.60
CA LEU A 71 -3.72 -1.69 18.08
C LEU A 71 -4.48 -1.26 19.34
N PRO A 72 -5.59 -1.94 19.70
CA PRO A 72 -6.29 -1.67 20.95
C PRO A 72 -5.42 -1.80 22.22
N SER A 73 -4.30 -2.51 22.14
CA SER A 73 -3.30 -2.62 23.20
C SER A 73 -2.39 -1.38 23.34
N GLY A 74 -2.53 -0.38 22.47
CA GLY A 74 -1.64 0.80 22.38
C GLY A 74 -0.34 0.55 21.62
N ILE A 75 -0.12 -0.66 21.09
CA ILE A 75 1.07 -0.98 20.29
C ILE A 75 0.91 -0.35 18.90
N LYS A 76 1.87 0.49 18.51
CA LYS A 76 1.97 1.04 17.15
C LYS A 76 2.73 0.09 16.22
N ILE A 77 2.18 -0.14 15.03
CA ILE A 77 2.77 -0.96 13.98
C ILE A 77 2.94 -0.10 12.73
N GLY A 78 4.19 0.14 12.33
CA GLY A 78 4.52 0.73 11.04
C GLY A 78 4.50 -0.31 9.93
N VAL A 79 3.85 0.00 8.82
CA VAL A 79 3.82 -0.84 7.61
C VAL A 79 4.41 -0.06 6.45
N LEU A 80 5.38 -0.66 5.76
CA LEU A 80 6.00 -0.15 4.54
C LEU A 80 5.83 -1.17 3.42
N HIS A 81 5.44 -0.67 2.25
CA HIS A 81 5.27 -1.47 1.05
C HIS A 81 6.20 -0.97 -0.08
N LEU A 82 6.86 -1.88 -0.78
CA LEU A 82 7.87 -1.60 -1.81
C LEU A 82 7.75 -2.62 -2.96
N GLN A 83 8.14 -2.20 -4.17
CA GLN A 83 8.19 -3.05 -5.35
C GLN A 83 9.64 -3.40 -5.70
N GLY A 84 9.87 -4.67 -6.04
CA GLY A 84 11.13 -5.11 -6.66
C GLY A 84 11.34 -4.51 -8.06
N ARG A 85 12.52 -4.72 -8.65
CA ARG A 85 12.86 -4.21 -9.99
C ARG A 85 13.27 -5.28 -10.99
N VAL A 86 13.83 -6.39 -10.52
CA VAL A 86 14.31 -7.46 -11.40
C VAL A 86 13.08 -8.15 -12.01
N PHE A 87 13.01 -8.20 -13.34
CA PHE A 87 11.90 -8.76 -14.12
C PHE A 87 10.53 -8.08 -13.91
N MET A 88 10.52 -6.83 -13.45
CA MET A 88 9.29 -6.05 -13.28
C MET A 88 9.10 -5.04 -14.44
N ASN A 89 7.88 -4.94 -14.95
CA ASN A 89 7.52 -4.03 -16.05
C ASN A 89 7.17 -2.60 -15.61
N VAL A 90 7.61 -2.20 -14.42
CA VAL A 90 7.26 -0.92 -13.79
C VAL A 90 8.52 -0.14 -13.43
N GLN A 91 8.55 1.12 -13.85
CA GLN A 91 9.64 2.03 -13.51
C GLN A 91 9.41 2.58 -12.10
N CYS A 92 10.22 2.10 -11.15
CA CYS A 92 10.22 2.54 -9.77
C CYS A 92 11.64 2.84 -9.27
N ALA A 93 11.73 3.67 -8.22
CA ALA A 93 12.98 4.00 -7.57
C ALA A 93 13.62 2.78 -6.89
N CYS A 94 14.88 2.90 -6.49
CA CYS A 94 15.60 1.84 -5.78
C CYS A 94 14.86 1.48 -4.48
N PRO A 95 14.36 0.24 -4.31
CA PRO A 95 13.57 -0.13 -3.14
C PRO A 95 14.39 -0.04 -1.84
N PHE A 96 15.69 -0.33 -1.89
CA PHE A 96 16.57 -0.24 -0.72
C PHE A 96 16.75 1.20 -0.24
N ALA A 97 17.06 2.13 -1.15
CA ALA A 97 17.20 3.54 -0.81
C ALA A 97 15.87 4.12 -0.29
N THR A 98 14.75 3.78 -0.94
CA THR A 98 13.42 4.17 -0.46
C THR A 98 13.11 3.57 0.91
N ALA A 99 13.51 2.32 1.18
CA ALA A 99 13.31 1.71 2.50
C ALA A 99 14.02 2.49 3.60
N GLU A 100 15.27 2.89 3.40
CA GLU A 100 16.03 3.68 4.37
C GLU A 100 15.39 5.04 4.65
N GLU A 101 14.90 5.72 3.61
CA GLU A 101 14.19 7.00 3.73
C GLU A 101 12.86 6.84 4.51
N GLU A 102 12.09 5.81 4.17
CA GLU A 102 10.79 5.54 4.76
C GLU A 102 10.88 5.06 6.21
N LEU A 103 11.89 4.25 6.55
CA LEU A 103 12.15 3.81 7.92
C LEU A 103 12.45 5.00 8.84
N LYS A 104 13.25 5.97 8.39
CA LYS A 104 13.51 7.21 9.13
C LYS A 104 12.21 7.99 9.37
N ARG A 105 11.33 8.07 8.37
CA ARG A 105 10.03 8.74 8.52
C ARG A 105 9.11 8.04 9.51
N LEU A 106 9.08 6.71 9.51
CA LEU A 106 8.24 5.92 10.41
C LEU A 106 8.69 6.02 11.87
N GLN A 107 9.99 6.16 12.13
CA GLN A 107 10.52 6.35 13.48
C GLN A 107 10.14 7.69 14.13
N LEU A 108 9.68 8.67 13.34
CA LEU A 108 9.22 9.97 13.83
C LEU A 108 7.72 10.00 14.18
N LYS A 109 6.99 8.90 13.96
CA LYS A 109 5.53 8.78 14.18
C LYS A 109 5.20 7.90 15.39
#